data_AF-A0A564WHI8-F1
#
_entry.id   AF-A0A564WHI8-F1
#
_cell.length_a   1.000
_cell.length_b   1.000
_cell.length_c   1.000
_cell.angle_alpha   90.00
_cell.angle_beta   90.00
_cell.angle_gamma   90.00
#
_symmetry.space_group_name_H-M   'P 1'
#
loop_
_entity.id
_entity.type
_entity.pdbx_description
1 polymer ?
#
loop_
_entity_poly.entity_id
_entity_poly.type
_entity_poly.pdbx_seq_one_letter_code
_entity_poly.pdbx_strand_id
1 'polypeptide(L)'
;MIEAVVKNLADPEWWADQILSYALFSLIAGLIAGWFANLLRKRAERLEREPYEGWTLVTCGFADRPQAIYWEDMKRFLTSDVELWRWIKSVCSTTCTLTSRTAETAMEHGWLVIDRDARKVIIDYERMPAEDARWQIDPPWVKGGGSGSTAAADTARAPL
;
A
#
# COMPACT_ATOMS: atom_id res chain seq x y z
N MET A 1 36.55 22.66 -41.82
CA MET A 1 36.23 22.62 -40.38
C MET A 1 36.61 21.27 -39.75
N ILE A 2 36.18 20.15 -40.35
CA ILE A 2 36.54 18.80 -39.89
C ILE A 2 38.05 18.52 -40.02
N GLU A 3 38.69 18.89 -41.14
CA GLU A 3 40.13 18.68 -41.35
C GLU A 3 41.02 19.41 -40.33
N ALA A 4 40.61 20.60 -39.86
CA ALA A 4 41.35 21.35 -38.85
C ALA A 4 41.25 20.69 -37.46
N VAL A 5 40.09 20.11 -37.13
CA VAL A 5 39.89 19.35 -35.89
C VAL A 5 40.72 18.07 -35.90
N VAL A 6 40.76 17.36 -37.03
CA VAL A 6 41.55 16.13 -37.19
C VAL A 6 43.07 16.41 -37.14
N LYS A 7 43.52 17.54 -37.71
CA LYS A 7 44.94 17.91 -37.69
C LYS A 7 45.42 18.30 -36.28
N ASN A 8 44.58 18.97 -35.50
CA ASN A 8 44.88 19.31 -34.10
C ASN A 8 44.87 18.07 -33.17
N LEU A 9 44.03 17.07 -33.48
CA LEU A 9 43.98 15.80 -32.74
C LEU A 9 45.28 14.98 -32.85
N ALA A 10 46.06 15.18 -33.90
CA ALA A 10 47.33 14.49 -34.14
C ALA A 10 48.57 15.25 -33.62
N ASP A 11 48.39 16.44 -33.04
CA ASP A 11 49.47 17.30 -32.54
C ASP A 11 49.71 17.09 -31.03
N PRO A 12 50.87 16.55 -30.62
CA PRO A 12 51.19 16.29 -29.22
C PRO A 12 51.31 17.56 -28.36
N GLU A 13 51.76 18.69 -28.93
CA GLU A 13 51.92 19.96 -28.19
C GLU A 13 50.55 20.55 -27.85
N TRP A 14 49.61 20.47 -28.80
CA TRP A 14 48.22 20.87 -28.57
C TRP A 14 47.56 20.03 -27.45
N TRP A 15 47.82 18.72 -27.41
CA TRP A 15 47.34 17.88 -26.33
C TRP A 15 47.97 18.23 -24.99
N ALA A 16 49.26 18.56 -24.94
CA ALA A 16 49.92 18.98 -23.69
C ALA A 16 49.25 20.23 -23.08
N ASP A 17 48.82 21.18 -23.91
CA ASP A 17 48.15 22.40 -23.47
C ASP A 17 46.67 22.19 -23.10
N GLN A 18 45.98 21.23 -23.74
CA GLN A 18 44.53 21.06 -23.61
C GLN A 18 44.08 19.87 -22.75
N ILE A 19 44.98 18.93 -22.41
CA ILE A 19 44.62 17.69 -21.69
C ILE A 19 43.95 17.97 -20.35
N LEU A 20 44.38 19.00 -19.63
CA LEU A 20 43.78 19.39 -18.35
C LEU A 20 42.35 19.90 -18.55
N SER A 21 42.11 20.69 -19.60
CA SER A 21 40.78 21.19 -19.97
C SER A 21 39.84 20.04 -20.34
N TYR A 22 40.32 19.07 -21.13
CA TYR A 22 39.55 17.87 -21.48
C TYR A 22 39.25 16.98 -20.27
N ALA A 23 40.23 16.78 -19.38
CA ALA A 23 40.03 16.01 -18.15
C ALA A 23 39.01 16.68 -17.23
N LEU A 24 39.12 18.01 -17.05
CA LEU A 24 38.19 18.79 -16.26
C LEU A 24 36.79 18.80 -16.87
N PHE A 25 36.68 18.98 -18.19
CA PHE A 25 35.40 18.91 -18.90
C PHE A 25 34.76 17.53 -18.74
N SER A 26 35.53 16.45 -18.89
CA SER A 26 35.02 15.08 -18.75
C SER A 26 34.56 14.79 -17.33
N LEU A 27 35.28 15.29 -16.32
CA LEU A 27 34.89 15.19 -14.91
C LEU A 27 33.58 15.94 -14.66
N ILE A 28 33.47 17.20 -15.12
CA ILE A 28 32.27 18.02 -14.97
C ILE A 28 31.09 17.36 -15.70
N ALA A 29 31.29 16.90 -16.94
CA ALA A 29 30.26 16.21 -17.71
C ALA A 29 29.77 14.93 -17.01
N GLY A 30 30.68 14.14 -16.43
CA GLY A 30 30.35 12.96 -15.64
C GLY A 30 29.55 13.30 -14.38
N LEU A 31 29.94 14.35 -13.65
CA LEU A 31 29.21 14.83 -12.46
C LEU A 31 27.80 15.32 -12.82
N ILE A 32 27.67 16.10 -13.90
CA ILE A 32 26.38 16.60 -14.39
C ILE A 32 25.50 15.43 -14.83
N ALA A 33 26.03 14.50 -15.63
CA ALA A 33 25.28 13.32 -16.08
C ALA A 33 24.81 12.47 -14.90
N GLY A 34 25.66 12.24 -13.90
CA GLY A 34 25.30 11.52 -12.68
C GLY A 34 24.23 12.23 -11.85
N TRP A 35 24.32 13.56 -11.73
CA TRP A 35 23.31 14.36 -11.05
C TRP A 35 21.96 14.30 -11.77
N PHE A 36 21.94 14.45 -13.10
CA PHE A 36 20.73 14.33 -13.92
C PHE A 36 20.11 12.93 -13.82
N ALA A 37 20.91 11.86 -13.89
CA ALA A 37 20.42 10.50 -13.74
C ALA A 37 19.75 10.29 -12.37
N ASN A 38 20.35 10.80 -11.30
CA ASN A 38 19.78 10.73 -9.96
C ASN A 38 18.47 11.54 -9.84
N LEU A 39 18.39 12.71 -10.46
CA LEU A 39 17.18 13.53 -10.47
C LEU A 39 16.04 12.82 -11.21
N LEU A 40 16.33 12.23 -12.37
CA LEU A 40 15.36 11.47 -13.16
C LEU A 40 14.87 10.24 -12.38
N ARG A 41 15.78 9.51 -11.72
CA ARG A 41 15.40 8.35 -10.90
C ARG A 41 14.47 8.74 -9.75
N LYS A 42 14.79 9.83 -9.02
CA LYS A 42 13.93 10.34 -7.95
C LYS A 42 12.56 10.78 -8.45
N ARG A 43 12.49 11.39 -9.64
CA ARG A 43 11.21 11.77 -10.26
C ARG A 43 10.40 10.55 -10.66
N ALA A 44 11.03 9.57 -11.31
CA ALA A 44 10.37 8.33 -11.70
C ALA A 44 9.80 7.60 -10.47
N GLU A 45 10.59 7.49 -9.41
CA GLU A 45 10.17 6.89 -8.14
C GLU A 45 9.00 7.65 -7.50
N ARG A 46 9.01 8.99 -7.54
CA ARG A 46 7.90 9.79 -7.01
C ARG A 46 6.62 9.60 -7.82
N LEU A 47 6.72 9.63 -9.14
CA LEU A 47 5.57 9.40 -10.04
C LEU A 47 5.00 7.99 -9.87
N GLU A 48 5.86 7.01 -9.59
CA GLU A 48 5.44 5.64 -9.30
C GLU A 48 4.70 5.54 -7.96
N ARG A 49 5.13 6.28 -6.94
CA ARG A 49 4.55 6.25 -5.59
C ARG A 49 3.27 7.06 -5.44
N GLU A 50 3.18 8.20 -6.12
CA GLU A 50 2.07 9.17 -6.03
C GLU A 50 0.64 8.56 -6.07
N PRO A 51 0.32 7.57 -6.93
CA PRO A 51 -1.01 6.95 -6.94
C PRO A 51 -1.31 6.07 -5.72
N TYR A 52 -0.28 5.61 -5.01
CA TYR A 52 -0.39 4.67 -3.88
C TYR A 52 -0.14 5.33 -2.51
N GLU A 53 0.36 6.56 -2.49
CA GLU A 53 0.58 7.32 -1.26
C GLU A 53 -0.73 7.90 -0.68
N GLY A 54 -0.81 7.97 0.65
CA GLY A 54 -1.92 8.62 1.36
C GLY A 54 -3.20 7.80 1.46
N TRP A 55 -3.13 6.49 1.18
CA TRP A 55 -4.28 5.60 1.34
C TRP A 55 -4.56 5.29 2.81
N THR A 56 -5.84 5.17 3.15
CA THR A 56 -6.28 4.84 4.52
C THR A 56 -7.28 3.70 4.55
N LEU A 57 -7.17 2.82 5.55
CA LEU A 57 -8.17 1.85 5.92
C LEU A 57 -9.19 2.51 6.85
N VAL A 58 -10.47 2.33 6.55
CA VAL A 58 -11.60 2.78 7.36
C VAL A 58 -12.48 1.58 7.67
N THR A 59 -12.74 1.33 8.94
CA THR A 59 -13.68 0.30 9.39
C THR A 59 -14.95 0.97 9.91
N CYS A 60 -16.11 0.56 9.41
CA CYS A 60 -17.42 1.05 9.87
C CYS A 60 -18.10 0.01 10.77
N GLY A 61 -18.87 0.47 11.75
CA GLY A 61 -19.54 -0.38 12.75
C GLY A 61 -18.76 -0.53 14.06
N PHE A 62 -17.43 -0.48 14.02
CA PHE A 62 -16.59 -0.37 15.22
C PHE A 62 -15.96 1.02 15.29
N ALA A 63 -15.83 1.55 16.51
CA ALA A 63 -15.18 2.84 16.74
C ALA A 63 -13.66 2.70 16.61
N ASP A 64 -13.17 2.57 15.38
CA ASP A 64 -11.73 2.56 15.08
C ASP A 64 -11.31 3.86 14.37
N ARG A 65 -10.04 4.21 14.51
CA ARG A 65 -9.45 5.36 13.82
C ARG A 65 -9.00 4.92 12.43
N PRO A 66 -9.10 5.81 11.41
CA PRO A 66 -8.52 5.54 10.11
C PRO A 66 -7.03 5.18 10.23
N GLN A 67 -6.62 4.08 9.60
CA GLN A 67 -5.24 3.58 9.65
C GLN A 67 -4.55 3.85 8.33
N ALA A 68 -3.32 4.37 8.35
CA ALA A 68 -2.56 4.58 7.12
C ALA A 68 -2.12 3.26 6.49
N ILE A 69 -2.20 3.15 5.17
CA ILE A 69 -1.72 2.01 4.39
C ILE A 69 -0.40 2.41 3.73
N TYR A 70 0.63 1.57 3.86
CA TYR A 70 1.90 1.79 3.18
C TYR A 70 1.73 1.71 1.66
N TRP A 71 2.43 2.57 0.92
CA TRP A 71 2.26 2.67 -0.53
C TRP A 71 2.68 1.37 -1.25
N GLU A 72 3.67 0.65 -0.74
CA GLU A 72 4.10 -0.65 -1.27
C GLU A 72 2.98 -1.70 -1.16
N ASP A 73 2.28 -1.70 -0.03
CA ASP A 73 1.17 -2.62 0.22
C ASP A 73 -0.02 -2.25 -0.67
N MET A 74 -0.35 -0.97 -0.77
CA MET A 74 -1.43 -0.50 -1.65
C MET A 74 -1.15 -0.84 -3.12
N LYS A 75 0.11 -0.72 -3.56
CA LYS A 75 0.53 -1.15 -4.91
C LYS A 75 0.26 -2.64 -5.11
N ARG A 76 0.54 -3.50 -4.12
CA ARG A 76 0.24 -4.94 -4.18
C ARG A 76 -1.25 -5.21 -4.20
N PHE A 77 -2.03 -4.49 -3.37
CA PHE A 77 -3.47 -4.69 -3.29
C PHE A 77 -4.20 -4.26 -4.56
N LEU A 78 -3.79 -3.16 -5.20
CA LEU A 78 -4.38 -2.71 -6.48
C LEU A 78 -3.97 -3.57 -7.67
N THR A 79 -2.93 -4.41 -7.53
CA THR A 79 -2.43 -5.28 -8.60
C THR A 79 -2.77 -6.76 -8.39
N SER A 80 -3.21 -7.15 -7.18
CA SER A 80 -3.49 -8.53 -6.83
C SER A 80 -4.65 -8.66 -5.83
N ASP A 81 -5.77 -9.19 -6.32
CA ASP A 81 -6.95 -9.48 -5.50
C ASP A 81 -6.67 -10.49 -4.38
N VAL A 82 -5.70 -11.40 -4.60
CA VAL A 82 -5.29 -12.40 -3.60
C VAL A 82 -4.61 -11.73 -2.42
N GLU A 83 -3.69 -10.79 -2.68
CA GLU A 83 -2.99 -10.04 -1.62
C GLU A 83 -3.95 -9.12 -0.89
N LEU A 84 -4.83 -8.41 -1.63
CA LEU A 84 -5.90 -7.62 -1.04
C LEU A 84 -6.75 -8.50 -0.10
N TRP A 85 -7.21 -9.65 -0.56
CA TRP A 85 -8.09 -10.51 0.22
C TRP A 85 -7.43 -11.10 1.46
N ARG A 86 -6.15 -11.49 1.36
CA ARG A 86 -5.35 -11.92 2.51
C ARG A 86 -5.25 -10.83 3.57
N TRP A 87 -5.00 -9.61 3.13
CA TRP A 87 -4.92 -8.46 4.03
C TRP A 87 -6.27 -8.16 4.69
N ILE A 88 -7.38 -8.13 3.93
CA ILE A 88 -8.73 -7.94 4.48
C ILE A 88 -9.06 -9.01 5.53
N LYS A 89 -8.74 -10.29 5.26
CA LYS A 89 -8.88 -11.38 6.24
C LYS A 89 -8.08 -11.12 7.51
N SER A 90 -6.84 -10.63 7.38
CA SER A 90 -6.00 -10.27 8.52
C SER A 90 -6.63 -9.14 9.34
N VAL A 91 -7.14 -8.09 8.69
CA VAL A 91 -7.79 -6.96 9.35
C VAL A 91 -9.05 -7.39 10.10
N CYS A 92 -9.89 -8.21 9.48
CA CYS A 92 -11.15 -8.66 10.07
C CYS A 92 -10.99 -9.73 11.15
N SER A 93 -9.84 -10.40 11.23
CA SER A 93 -9.64 -11.62 12.03
C SER A 93 -9.96 -11.48 13.52
N THR A 94 -9.79 -10.29 14.09
CA THR A 94 -10.09 -9.98 15.50
C THR A 94 -11.59 -9.85 15.77
N THR A 95 -12.38 -9.55 14.74
CA THR A 95 -13.79 -9.21 14.83
C THR A 95 -14.68 -10.35 14.36
N CYS A 96 -14.32 -10.95 13.22
CA CYS A 96 -15.08 -12.01 12.60
C CYS A 96 -14.17 -12.92 11.77
N THR A 97 -14.64 -14.14 11.54
CA THR A 97 -14.05 -15.06 10.57
C THR A 97 -14.79 -14.91 9.25
N LEU A 98 -14.11 -14.44 8.21
CA LEU A 98 -14.69 -14.30 6.87
C LEU A 98 -14.89 -15.67 6.22
N THR A 99 -16.11 -15.94 5.79
CA THR A 99 -16.51 -17.16 5.06
C THR A 99 -16.50 -16.96 3.55
N SER A 100 -16.60 -15.72 3.09
CA SER A 100 -16.44 -15.34 1.68
C SER A 100 -15.07 -15.77 1.13
N ARG A 101 -15.05 -16.10 -0.17
CA ARG A 101 -13.85 -16.66 -0.81
C ARG A 101 -12.94 -15.62 -1.44
N THR A 102 -13.48 -14.49 -1.90
CA THR A 102 -12.75 -13.47 -2.66
C THR A 102 -13.15 -12.05 -2.24
N ALA A 103 -12.27 -11.09 -2.56
CA ALA A 103 -12.57 -9.66 -2.38
C ALA A 103 -13.68 -9.18 -3.33
N GLU A 104 -13.81 -9.78 -4.52
CA GLU A 104 -14.85 -9.45 -5.49
C GLU A 104 -16.24 -9.66 -4.90
N THR A 105 -16.52 -10.82 -4.30
CA THR A 105 -17.81 -11.09 -3.64
C THR A 105 -18.09 -10.07 -2.52
N ALA A 106 -17.08 -9.70 -1.75
CA ALA A 106 -17.20 -8.69 -0.70
C ALA A 106 -17.56 -7.30 -1.24
N MET A 107 -17.03 -6.95 -2.42
CA MET A 107 -17.33 -5.70 -3.12
C MET A 107 -18.72 -5.73 -3.76
N GLU A 108 -19.14 -6.86 -4.33
CA GLU A 108 -20.49 -7.07 -4.87
C GLU A 108 -21.56 -6.95 -3.79
N HIS A 109 -21.31 -7.51 -2.61
CA HIS A 109 -22.17 -7.37 -1.43
C HIS A 109 -22.08 -5.97 -0.79
N GLY A 110 -21.13 -5.13 -1.21
CA GLY A 110 -21.06 -3.72 -0.86
C GLY A 110 -20.54 -3.42 0.54
N TRP A 111 -19.95 -4.40 1.23
CA TRP A 111 -19.31 -4.19 2.54
C TRP A 111 -17.81 -3.93 2.41
N LEU A 112 -17.18 -4.29 1.29
CA LEU A 112 -15.82 -3.87 0.95
C LEU A 112 -15.88 -2.81 -0.16
N VAL A 113 -15.30 -1.63 0.06
CA VAL A 113 -15.27 -0.56 -0.94
C VAL A 113 -13.86 -0.01 -1.10
N ILE A 114 -13.38 0.09 -2.34
CA ILE A 114 -12.12 0.74 -2.68
C ILE A 114 -12.44 2.07 -3.36
N ASP A 115 -12.42 3.15 -2.58
CA ASP A 115 -12.64 4.51 -3.06
C ASP A 115 -11.31 5.12 -3.51
N ARG A 116 -11.10 5.18 -4.83
CA ARG A 116 -9.87 5.70 -5.44
C ARG A 116 -9.77 7.22 -5.34
N ASP A 117 -10.90 7.92 -5.36
CA ASP A 117 -10.92 9.37 -5.34
C ASP A 117 -10.59 9.89 -3.94
N ALA A 118 -11.16 9.25 -2.91
CA ALA A 118 -10.86 9.55 -1.51
C ALA A 118 -9.62 8.84 -0.97
N ARG A 119 -9.02 7.92 -1.74
CA ARG A 119 -7.90 7.04 -1.34
C ARG A 119 -8.21 6.25 -0.07
N LYS A 120 -9.34 5.55 -0.06
CA LYS A 120 -9.82 4.78 1.09
C LYS A 120 -10.11 3.34 0.71
N VAL A 121 -9.75 2.42 1.59
CA VAL A 121 -10.32 1.08 1.63
C VAL A 121 -11.27 1.03 2.82
N ILE A 122 -12.54 0.78 2.55
CA ILE A 122 -13.61 0.80 3.55
C ILE A 122 -14.07 -0.65 3.77
N ILE A 123 -14.08 -1.07 5.03
CA ILE A 123 -14.68 -2.32 5.49
C ILE A 123 -15.88 -1.95 6.35
N ASP A 124 -17.08 -2.13 5.80
CA ASP A 124 -18.33 -1.83 6.47
C ASP A 124 -18.91 -3.09 7.12
N TYR A 125 -18.61 -3.27 8.41
CA TYR A 125 -19.11 -4.42 9.15
C TYR A 125 -20.64 -4.43 9.31
N GLU A 126 -21.29 -3.26 9.28
CA GLU A 126 -22.76 -3.16 9.42
C GLU A 126 -23.49 -3.70 8.18
N ARG A 127 -22.86 -3.56 7.01
CA ARG A 127 -23.38 -4.07 5.72
C ARG A 127 -22.96 -5.50 5.41
N MET A 128 -22.11 -6.10 6.24
CA MET A 128 -21.59 -7.44 6.01
C MET A 128 -22.70 -8.49 6.22
N PRO A 129 -23.07 -9.26 5.18
CA PRO A 129 -24.14 -10.24 5.32
C PRO A 129 -23.67 -11.43 6.16
N ALA A 130 -24.61 -12.07 6.86
CA ALA A 130 -24.31 -13.18 7.76
C ALA A 130 -23.68 -14.41 7.06
N GLU A 131 -23.84 -14.52 5.74
CA GLU A 131 -23.22 -15.56 4.92
C GLU A 131 -21.72 -15.33 4.65
N ASP A 132 -21.25 -14.08 4.81
CA ASP A 132 -19.86 -13.67 4.55
C ASP A 132 -19.00 -13.63 5.81
N ALA A 133 -19.61 -13.66 7.00
CA ALA A 133 -18.89 -13.61 8.25
C ALA A 133 -19.56 -14.39 9.38
N ARG A 134 -18.70 -15.07 10.13
CA ARG A 134 -19.02 -15.59 11.46
C ARG A 134 -18.42 -14.67 12.52
N TRP A 135 -19.29 -13.94 13.21
CA TRP A 135 -18.88 -13.02 14.29
C TRP A 135 -18.22 -13.76 15.45
N GLN A 136 -17.09 -13.23 15.92
CA GLN A 136 -16.41 -13.71 17.11
C GLN A 136 -16.78 -12.88 18.35
N ILE A 137 -17.19 -11.63 18.11
CA ILE A 137 -17.69 -10.68 19.11
C ILE A 137 -19.10 -10.24 18.74
N ASP A 138 -19.95 -9.98 19.73
CA ASP A 138 -21.30 -9.47 19.49
C ASP A 138 -21.24 -8.08 18.84
N PRO A 139 -21.78 -7.90 17.63
CA PRO A 139 -21.65 -6.62 16.95
C PRO A 139 -22.50 -5.55 17.64
N PRO A 140 -21.99 -4.32 17.81
CA PRO A 140 -22.69 -3.28 18.58
C PRO A 140 -24.03 -2.85 17.96
N TRP A 141 -24.23 -3.06 16.66
CA TRP A 141 -25.48 -2.80 15.94
C TRP A 141 -26.51 -3.93 16.03
N VAL A 142 -26.17 -5.10 16.58
CA VAL A 142 -27.06 -6.29 16.66
C VAL A 142 -27.87 -6.34 17.97
N LYS A 143 -28.12 -5.20 18.62
CA LYS A 143 -28.92 -5.18 19.87
C LYS A 143 -30.43 -5.26 19.59
N GLY A 144 -31.01 -6.46 19.70
CA GLY A 144 -32.48 -6.61 19.72
C GLY A 144 -33.10 -8.01 19.53
N GLY A 145 -32.34 -9.07 19.26
CA GLY A 145 -32.89 -10.43 19.12
C GLY A 145 -32.39 -11.34 20.24
N GLY A 146 -33.20 -11.53 21.28
CA GLY A 146 -32.78 -12.24 22.49
C GLY A 146 -32.35 -13.69 22.27
N SER A 147 -31.31 -14.10 23.00
CA SER A 147 -31.20 -15.42 23.63
C SER A 147 -29.94 -15.49 24.47
N GLY A 148 -30.11 -15.72 25.77
CA GLY A 148 -29.19 -16.56 26.54
C GLY A 148 -27.87 -15.95 26.97
N SER A 149 -27.93 -15.15 28.03
CA SER A 149 -26.92 -15.25 29.08
C SER A 149 -26.67 -16.72 29.42
N THR A 150 -25.53 -17.27 29.03
CA THR A 150 -24.92 -18.44 29.68
C THR A 150 -23.89 -17.97 30.71
N ALA A 151 -24.30 -17.04 31.57
CA ALA A 151 -23.74 -16.93 32.90
C ALA A 151 -24.71 -17.58 33.89
N ALA A 152 -24.16 -18.45 34.74
CA ALA A 152 -24.79 -19.10 35.90
C ALA A 152 -25.75 -20.27 35.63
N ALA A 153 -25.18 -21.47 35.42
CA ALA A 153 -25.75 -22.69 35.96
C ALA A 153 -24.98 -23.05 37.24
N ASP A 154 -25.54 -22.59 38.33
CA ASP A 154 -25.36 -23.05 39.69
C ASP A 154 -25.24 -24.59 39.73
N THR A 155 -24.18 -25.12 40.34
CA THR A 155 -24.29 -26.41 41.02
C THR A 155 -23.47 -26.37 42.29
N ALA A 156 -24.04 -25.72 43.30
CA ALA A 156 -23.82 -26.06 44.69
C ALA A 156 -24.24 -27.53 44.95
N ARG A 157 -23.30 -28.36 45.40
CA ARG A 157 -23.48 -29.52 46.31
C ARG A 157 -22.15 -29.67 47.07
N ALA A 158 -22.00 -28.98 48.20
CA ALA A 158 -22.30 -29.40 49.58
C ALA A 158 -21.14 -30.19 50.24
N PRO A 159 -20.79 -29.89 51.50
CA PRO A 159 -19.64 -30.46 52.20
C PRO A 159 -19.98 -31.78 52.90
N LEU A 160 -19.02 -32.72 52.88
CA LEU A 160 -18.72 -33.69 53.94
C LEU A 160 -17.22 -33.98 53.91
#